data_AF-A0A1X7SUZ5-F1
#
_entry.id   AF-A0A1X7SUZ5-F1
#
_cell.length_a   1.000
_cell.length_b   1.000
_cell.length_c   1.000
_cell.angle_alpha   90.00
_cell.angle_beta   90.00
_cell.angle_gamma   90.00
#
_symmetry.space_group_name_H-M   'P 1'
#
loop_
_entity.id
_entity.type
_entity.pdbx_description
1 polymer ?
#
loop_
_entity_poly.entity_id
_entity_poly.type
_entity_poly.pdbx_seq_one_letter_code
_entity_poly.pdbx_strand_id
1 'polypeptide(L)'
;MNSTSNIFRGIGSQFIHNSANYAGGGMNIDLSPTAGYRNTGNYAGGVGIVMASVSLNYKKKLNYIKFDSCMFNYNQASIGSAIHINRNIPSESGAYFVTLIFFYNCNFFGNGQYHFKSRANELALQSGAFYANKAWIYFGGKTQFADNSITALQISDTSIEFKGNSKTIFKNNSGIKGGAILLTGDSELYVRYNTSIIFDGNRAVSYGGAIAVLHLQVQTFEYREKCFMSVNFHKKYNYNSKPVFTFTDNKCDSGFGNDLFISNLESCRALCKILSHIHNVSISDIFSRKCFGTFNFSARSIATPTKSLSVSQVINAIPGIPMKLNITARDIFENDTSALFPLILTLSGTNSIWMNPHVITTNAHVIFYGNPHETAQLLIQTETMMTSITVTAKLKLMECPPGFIFNKAGFCFCSALINSHYQGIRYCTSKFLAITANYWAGYLNISNTSDGTFVTGHCSVKLCSYNNTKHKFGFYQLPIDYDKEKLNDFVCSSNRTGTLCTQCIENHIVSYHSPSFKCEPSHHCHYGILLYILSELLPITIIFIVIIIFNIYLTSGTLYTFIFYAQIIDNMSPDGFNTISFTRGESMALDILQTVYGLTDFNILNADSLSFCILNQDLSILDLFMFKYATTLYALCL
;
A
#
# COMPACT_ATOMS: atom_id res chain seq x y z
N MET A 1 68.48 -0.54 19.65
CA MET A 1 67.87 -1.88 19.56
C MET A 1 67.42 -2.09 18.11
N ASN A 2 68.04 -3.06 17.42
CA ASN A 2 67.72 -3.41 16.04
C ASN A 2 66.31 -4.02 15.98
N SER A 3 65.38 -3.31 15.33
CA SER A 3 63.99 -3.77 15.13
C SER A 3 63.98 -4.89 14.09
N THR A 4 63.94 -6.14 14.54
CA THR A 4 63.63 -7.30 13.71
C THR A 4 62.18 -7.19 13.23
N SER A 5 61.98 -7.11 11.91
CA SER A 5 60.69 -7.44 11.31
C SER A 5 60.50 -8.94 11.48
N ASN A 6 59.44 -9.35 12.16
CA ASN A 6 59.04 -10.76 12.17
C ASN A 6 58.47 -11.08 10.79
N ILE A 7 59.33 -11.60 9.90
CA ILE A 7 58.95 -12.11 8.59
C ILE A 7 58.70 -13.61 8.77
N PHE A 8 57.45 -14.05 8.64
CA PHE A 8 57.08 -15.46 8.63
C PHE A 8 56.66 -15.86 7.21
N ARG A 9 57.38 -16.82 6.61
CA ARG A 9 57.26 -17.24 5.21
C ARG A 9 56.73 -18.68 5.11
N GLY A 10 55.55 -18.89 4.52
CA GLY A 10 54.93 -20.21 4.35
C GLY A 10 54.57 -20.51 2.89
N ILE A 11 55.43 -21.25 2.19
CA ILE A 11 55.22 -21.56 0.77
C ILE A 11 54.51 -22.93 0.65
N GLY A 12 53.37 -23.02 -0.05
CA GLY A 12 52.77 -24.29 -0.47
C GLY A 12 51.81 -25.04 0.49
N SER A 13 51.12 -24.40 1.43
CA SER A 13 50.18 -25.06 2.35
C SER A 13 48.78 -25.37 1.76
N GLN A 14 48.09 -26.42 2.21
CA GLN A 14 46.66 -26.63 1.93
C GLN A 14 45.93 -26.89 3.26
N PHE A 15 44.77 -26.26 3.47
CA PHE A 15 43.93 -26.40 4.67
C PHE A 15 42.62 -27.09 4.29
N ILE A 16 42.49 -28.39 4.56
CA ILE A 16 41.36 -29.21 4.12
C ILE A 16 40.65 -29.80 5.35
N HIS A 17 39.32 -29.67 5.42
CA HIS A 17 38.44 -30.28 6.43
C HIS A 17 38.70 -29.89 7.90
N ASN A 18 39.06 -28.64 8.18
CA ASN A 18 39.20 -28.16 9.55
C ASN A 18 37.83 -27.78 10.15
N SER A 19 37.64 -28.09 11.43
CA SER A 19 36.48 -27.68 12.22
C SER A 19 36.93 -26.91 13.47
N ALA A 20 36.52 -25.65 13.63
CA ALA A 20 36.93 -24.83 14.78
C ALA A 20 35.80 -24.00 15.41
N ASN A 21 35.77 -23.97 16.75
CA ASN A 21 34.69 -23.34 17.52
C ASN A 21 34.87 -21.83 17.77
N TYR A 22 36.09 -21.29 17.75
CA TYR A 22 36.33 -19.85 18.01
C TYR A 22 37.32 -19.18 17.04
N ALA A 23 38.10 -19.94 16.27
CA ALA A 23 38.83 -19.50 15.08
C ALA A 23 39.42 -20.74 14.38
N GLY A 24 39.23 -20.87 13.07
CA GLY A 24 39.89 -21.87 12.22
C GLY A 24 41.42 -21.80 12.35
N GLY A 25 42.05 -22.97 12.50
CA GLY A 25 43.50 -23.09 12.64
C GLY A 25 44.26 -22.62 11.40
N GLY A 26 45.21 -21.71 11.60
CA GLY A 26 46.16 -21.25 10.58
C GLY A 26 46.90 -20.01 11.08
N MET A 27 48.18 -20.18 11.40
CA MET A 27 49.12 -19.23 12.02
C MET A 27 49.38 -17.96 11.15
N ASN A 28 50.27 -17.08 11.60
CA ASN A 28 50.72 -15.90 10.85
C ASN A 28 51.60 -16.35 9.65
N ILE A 29 51.12 -16.20 8.40
CA ILE A 29 51.73 -16.85 7.23
C ILE A 29 51.77 -15.94 5.99
N ASP A 30 52.93 -15.79 5.33
CA ASP A 30 53.05 -15.41 3.92
C ASP A 30 52.82 -16.65 3.06
N LEU A 31 51.60 -16.81 2.55
CA LEU A 31 51.09 -18.00 1.86
C LEU A 31 51.25 -17.86 0.35
N SER A 32 52.04 -18.74 -0.26
CA SER A 32 52.15 -18.82 -1.72
C SER A 32 52.59 -20.21 -2.20
N PRO A 33 51.88 -20.93 -3.08
CA PRO A 33 50.43 -20.95 -3.35
C PRO A 33 49.70 -21.92 -2.41
N THR A 34 48.55 -21.53 -1.85
CA THR A 34 47.83 -22.33 -0.83
C THR A 34 46.32 -22.44 -1.04
N ALA A 35 45.73 -23.60 -0.74
CA ALA A 35 44.29 -23.87 -0.92
C ALA A 35 43.58 -24.21 0.39
N GLY A 36 42.54 -23.45 0.76
CA GLY A 36 41.59 -23.79 1.83
C GLY A 36 40.33 -24.42 1.24
N TYR A 37 40.00 -25.67 1.59
CA TYR A 37 38.90 -26.43 1.01
C TYR A 37 37.97 -27.04 2.08
N ARG A 38 36.67 -26.73 1.99
CA ARG A 38 35.59 -27.33 2.83
C ARG A 38 35.86 -27.26 4.33
N ASN A 39 36.41 -26.15 4.81
CA ASN A 39 36.55 -25.93 6.25
C ASN A 39 35.25 -25.37 6.83
N THR A 40 34.95 -25.72 8.08
CA THR A 40 33.75 -25.26 8.80
C THR A 40 34.16 -24.58 10.11
N GLY A 41 33.57 -23.44 10.46
CA GLY A 41 33.82 -22.83 11.77
C GLY A 41 32.69 -21.91 12.19
N ASN A 42 32.63 -21.56 13.48
CA ASN A 42 31.67 -20.53 13.93
C ASN A 42 32.06 -19.15 13.36
N TYR A 43 33.36 -18.86 13.36
CA TYR A 43 33.98 -17.70 12.74
C TYR A 43 35.18 -18.19 11.92
N ALA A 44 35.48 -17.51 10.82
CA ALA A 44 36.71 -17.75 10.04
C ALA A 44 36.81 -19.18 9.47
N GLY A 45 35.95 -19.53 8.52
CA GLY A 45 35.93 -20.89 7.94
C GLY A 45 37.27 -21.26 7.30
N GLY A 46 37.83 -20.37 6.47
CA GLY A 46 39.14 -20.54 5.84
C GLY A 46 40.30 -20.02 6.70
N VAL A 47 40.45 -18.69 6.81
CA VAL A 47 41.53 -18.06 7.59
C VAL A 47 40.96 -16.97 8.51
N GLY A 48 41.37 -17.03 9.78
CA GLY A 48 41.09 -16.01 10.78
C GLY A 48 42.31 -15.18 11.11
N ILE A 49 42.24 -13.87 10.92
CA ILE A 49 43.30 -12.92 11.28
C ILE A 49 42.78 -12.05 12.41
N VAL A 50 43.29 -12.29 13.62
CA VAL A 50 43.01 -11.46 14.79
C VAL A 50 44.23 -10.60 15.09
N MET A 51 44.06 -9.30 15.05
CA MET A 51 45.16 -8.34 15.25
C MET A 51 45.03 -7.65 16.60
N ALA A 52 46.13 -7.59 17.36
CA ALA A 52 46.21 -6.82 18.58
C ALA A 52 46.45 -5.32 18.28
N SER A 53 45.76 -4.45 19.02
CA SER A 53 46.01 -3.00 18.99
C SER A 53 47.27 -2.66 19.80
N VAL A 54 48.20 -1.89 19.23
CA VAL A 54 49.37 -1.36 19.97
C VAL A 54 49.43 0.15 19.80
N SER A 55 49.47 0.89 20.92
CA SER A 55 49.61 2.36 20.96
C SER A 55 50.95 2.78 20.35
N LEU A 56 50.92 3.83 19.51
CA LEU A 56 52.09 4.35 18.81
C LEU A 56 52.94 5.20 19.76
N ASN A 57 54.00 4.60 20.30
CA ASN A 57 55.22 5.31 20.64
C ASN A 57 56.33 4.85 19.66
N TYR A 58 56.70 5.73 18.73
CA TYR A 58 57.83 5.67 17.79
C TYR A 58 57.71 4.91 16.44
N LYS A 59 58.51 5.42 15.48
CA LYS A 59 58.80 5.04 14.08
C LYS A 59 59.06 3.54 13.84
N LYS A 60 58.07 2.67 14.00
CA LYS A 60 58.19 1.23 13.67
C LYS A 60 57.85 0.95 12.20
N LYS A 61 58.56 -0.01 11.58
CA LYS A 61 58.25 -0.55 10.23
C LYS A 61 56.84 -1.17 10.24
N LEU A 62 56.11 -1.01 9.13
CA LEU A 62 54.77 -1.58 8.95
C LEU A 62 54.84 -3.12 8.86
N ASN A 63 53.99 -3.82 9.62
CA ASN A 63 53.80 -5.26 9.50
C ASN A 63 52.78 -5.48 8.39
N TYR A 64 53.02 -6.50 7.58
CA TYR A 64 52.08 -6.89 6.55
C TYR A 64 51.88 -8.40 6.51
N ILE A 65 50.70 -8.79 6.05
CA ILE A 65 50.33 -10.17 5.73
C ILE A 65 50.09 -10.21 4.23
N LYS A 66 50.65 -11.19 3.52
CA LYS A 66 50.48 -11.33 2.07
C LYS A 66 49.99 -12.73 1.73
N PHE A 67 48.96 -12.77 0.90
CA PHE A 67 48.43 -13.95 0.23
C PHE A 67 48.69 -13.79 -1.26
N ASP A 68 49.37 -14.76 -1.86
CA ASP A 68 49.68 -14.74 -3.30
C ASP A 68 49.22 -16.04 -3.94
N SER A 69 48.35 -15.93 -4.94
CA SER A 69 47.82 -17.06 -5.71
C SER A 69 47.13 -18.11 -4.84
N CYS A 70 46.36 -17.65 -3.84
CA CYS A 70 45.64 -18.50 -2.89
C CYS A 70 44.20 -18.80 -3.34
N MET A 71 43.67 -19.97 -2.97
CA MET A 71 42.29 -20.37 -3.24
C MET A 71 41.53 -20.67 -1.95
N PHE A 72 40.35 -20.10 -1.78
CA PHE A 72 39.46 -20.31 -0.63
C PHE A 72 38.13 -20.85 -1.15
N ASN A 73 37.95 -22.16 -1.07
CA ASN A 73 36.88 -22.87 -1.76
C ASN A 73 35.94 -23.59 -0.79
N TYR A 74 34.64 -23.37 -0.95
CA TYR A 74 33.57 -24.10 -0.25
C TYR A 74 33.68 -24.08 1.28
N ASN A 75 34.28 -23.03 1.85
CA ASN A 75 34.35 -22.91 3.30
C ASN A 75 33.02 -22.39 3.85
N GLN A 76 32.68 -22.78 5.07
CA GLN A 76 31.45 -22.40 5.74
C GLN A 76 31.74 -21.79 7.11
N ALA A 77 31.17 -20.63 7.39
CA ALA A 77 31.15 -20.08 8.74
C ALA A 77 29.98 -19.14 8.96
N SER A 78 29.63 -18.85 10.21
CA SER A 78 28.62 -17.82 10.50
C SER A 78 29.11 -16.44 10.07
N ILE A 79 30.42 -16.19 10.18
CA ILE A 79 31.08 -14.94 9.81
C ILE A 79 32.44 -15.20 9.14
N GLY A 80 32.68 -14.61 7.97
CA GLY A 80 33.98 -14.66 7.30
C GLY A 80 34.35 -16.07 6.87
N SER A 81 33.47 -16.71 6.09
CA SER A 81 33.62 -18.13 5.74
C SER A 81 34.91 -18.44 4.97
N ALA A 82 35.40 -17.55 4.12
CA ALA A 82 36.73 -17.65 3.53
C ALA A 82 37.79 -16.93 4.38
N ILE A 83 37.56 -15.67 4.69
CA ILE A 83 38.48 -14.81 5.44
C ILE A 83 37.70 -14.07 6.51
N HIS A 84 38.23 -14.05 7.72
CA HIS A 84 37.73 -13.24 8.82
C HIS A 84 38.88 -12.42 9.41
N ILE A 85 38.85 -11.11 9.19
CA ILE A 85 39.82 -10.17 9.75
C ILE A 85 39.12 -9.37 10.83
N ASN A 86 39.60 -9.45 12.05
CA ASN A 86 39.07 -8.65 13.13
C ASN A 86 40.19 -8.06 13.98
N ARG A 87 39.97 -6.84 14.46
CA ARG A 87 40.89 -6.17 15.36
C ARG A 87 40.38 -6.33 16.78
N ASN A 88 41.20 -6.92 17.63
CA ASN A 88 40.93 -7.00 19.06
C ASN A 88 41.28 -5.65 19.70
N ILE A 89 40.27 -4.81 19.95
CA ILE A 89 40.45 -3.51 20.60
C ILE A 89 39.90 -3.58 22.04
N PRO A 90 40.72 -3.37 23.08
CA PRO A 90 40.21 -2.84 24.34
C PRO A 90 39.83 -1.37 24.11
N SER A 91 38.55 -1.06 24.27
CA SER A 91 37.79 0.22 24.40
C SER A 91 38.39 1.62 24.19
N GLU A 92 39.64 1.84 23.77
CA GLU A 92 40.28 3.16 23.76
C GLU A 92 40.41 3.76 22.36
N SER A 93 40.09 5.05 22.23
CA SER A 93 40.30 5.88 21.05
C SER A 93 41.76 6.34 20.95
N GLY A 94 42.36 6.27 19.75
CA GLY A 94 43.77 6.62 19.54
C GLY A 94 44.27 6.29 18.13
N ALA A 95 45.37 6.93 17.70
CA ALA A 95 46.07 6.59 16.46
C ALA A 95 46.87 5.30 16.67
N TYR A 96 46.33 4.18 16.21
CA TYR A 96 46.93 2.86 16.41
C TYR A 96 47.45 2.28 15.10
N PHE A 97 48.41 1.36 15.22
CA PHE A 97 48.99 0.63 14.11
C PHE A 97 47.94 -0.17 13.32
N VAL A 98 47.95 -0.06 11.98
CA VAL A 98 47.13 -0.88 11.07
C VAL A 98 48.05 -1.85 10.34
N THR A 99 47.91 -3.15 10.60
CA THR A 99 48.57 -4.19 9.80
C THR A 99 48.03 -4.12 8.37
N LEU A 100 48.93 -4.15 7.39
CA LEU A 100 48.57 -4.11 5.98
C LEU A 100 48.35 -5.53 5.45
N ILE A 101 47.19 -5.84 4.87
CA ILE A 101 46.89 -7.19 4.41
C ILE A 101 46.74 -7.19 2.89
N PHE A 102 47.51 -8.01 2.18
CA PHE A 102 47.60 -8.04 0.74
C PHE A 102 47.09 -9.36 0.18
N PHE A 103 46.25 -9.30 -0.85
CA PHE A 103 45.77 -10.45 -1.63
C PHE A 103 46.08 -10.21 -3.10
N TYR A 104 46.92 -11.07 -3.67
CA TYR A 104 47.30 -11.06 -5.08
C TYR A 104 46.86 -12.35 -5.75
N ASN A 105 46.20 -12.24 -6.90
CA ASN A 105 45.79 -13.40 -7.71
C ASN A 105 44.97 -14.45 -6.94
N CYS A 106 44.17 -14.04 -5.95
CA CYS A 106 43.43 -14.96 -5.09
C CYS A 106 42.02 -15.27 -5.64
N ASN A 107 41.51 -16.46 -5.33
CA ASN A 107 40.15 -16.88 -5.69
C ASN A 107 39.35 -17.29 -4.45
N PHE A 108 38.12 -16.79 -4.34
CA PHE A 108 37.18 -17.06 -3.25
C PHE A 108 35.90 -17.65 -3.84
N PHE A 109 35.78 -18.98 -3.83
CA PHE A 109 34.76 -19.70 -4.59
C PHE A 109 33.81 -20.51 -3.69
N GLY A 110 32.50 -20.38 -3.87
CA GLY A 110 31.53 -21.30 -3.26
C GLY A 110 31.44 -21.23 -1.74
N ASN A 111 31.96 -20.18 -1.09
CA ASN A 111 31.93 -20.06 0.36
C ASN A 111 30.56 -19.59 0.84
N GLY A 112 30.14 -20.06 2.01
CA GLY A 112 28.76 -19.87 2.46
C GLY A 112 28.61 -19.74 3.97
N GLN A 113 27.38 -19.53 4.41
CA GLN A 113 27.05 -19.51 5.84
C GLN A 113 26.86 -20.93 6.35
N TYR A 114 27.40 -21.24 7.52
CA TYR A 114 27.07 -22.49 8.22
C TYR A 114 25.69 -22.33 8.89
N HIS A 115 24.73 -23.20 8.56
CA HIS A 115 23.40 -23.18 9.17
C HIS A 115 23.46 -23.73 10.60
N PHE A 116 23.67 -22.86 11.59
CA PHE A 116 23.41 -23.22 12.98
C PHE A 116 21.89 -23.31 13.18
N LYS A 117 21.39 -24.41 13.75
CA LYS A 117 20.02 -24.53 14.28
C LYS A 117 19.86 -23.66 15.55
N SER A 118 20.33 -22.42 15.53
CA SER A 118 20.20 -21.45 16.62
C SER A 118 18.84 -20.77 16.51
N ARG A 119 18.17 -20.60 17.65
CA ARG A 119 16.85 -19.98 17.76
C ARG A 119 16.84 -18.61 17.09
N ALA A 120 15.78 -18.33 16.36
CA ALA A 120 15.53 -17.18 15.49
C ALA A 120 15.57 -15.77 16.14
N ASN A 121 16.17 -15.61 17.32
CA ASN A 121 16.17 -14.35 18.09
C ASN A 121 17.50 -13.60 18.12
N GLU A 122 18.60 -14.18 17.64
CA GLU A 122 19.81 -13.39 17.36
C GLU A 122 19.75 -12.93 15.91
N LEU A 123 19.48 -11.62 15.73
CA LEU A 123 19.66 -10.88 14.49
C LEU A 123 20.91 -11.41 13.78
N ALA A 124 20.71 -12.21 12.73
CA ALA A 124 21.78 -12.78 11.94
C ALA A 124 22.54 -11.62 11.29
N LEU A 125 23.58 -11.15 11.98
CA LEU A 125 24.63 -10.28 11.47
C LEU A 125 25.40 -11.11 10.45
N GLN A 126 24.80 -11.26 9.27
CA GLN A 126 25.46 -11.84 8.12
C GLN A 126 26.78 -11.10 7.93
N SER A 127 27.84 -11.89 7.87
CA SER A 127 29.19 -11.41 7.80
C SER A 127 29.84 -12.17 6.66
N GLY A 128 29.96 -11.50 5.51
CA GLY A 128 30.28 -12.03 4.20
C GLY A 128 31.41 -13.05 4.11
N ALA A 129 31.57 -13.69 2.95
CA ALA A 129 32.59 -14.72 2.72
C ALA A 129 33.99 -14.21 3.08
N PHE A 130 34.27 -12.97 2.70
CA PHE A 130 35.36 -12.19 3.22
C PHE A 130 34.79 -11.13 4.16
N TYR A 131 35.12 -11.21 5.45
CA TYR A 131 34.78 -10.21 6.44
C TYR A 131 36.02 -9.48 6.93
N ALA A 132 35.96 -8.15 7.03
CA ALA A 132 36.98 -7.38 7.71
C ALA A 132 36.43 -6.22 8.53
N ASN A 133 37.07 -6.00 9.69
CA ASN A 133 36.75 -4.91 10.60
C ASN A 133 38.02 -4.17 11.04
N LYS A 134 38.01 -2.84 10.96
CA LYS A 134 39.10 -1.94 11.39
C LYS A 134 40.48 -2.32 10.85
N ALA A 135 40.56 -2.62 9.56
CA ALA A 135 41.79 -3.03 8.88
C ALA A 135 42.06 -2.21 7.59
N TRP A 136 43.26 -2.38 7.01
CA TRP A 136 43.55 -1.91 5.64
C TRP A 136 43.92 -3.10 4.76
N ILE A 137 43.14 -3.31 3.72
CA ILE A 137 43.27 -4.46 2.82
C ILE A 137 43.63 -3.99 1.43
N TYR A 138 44.46 -4.78 0.74
CA TYR A 138 44.90 -4.51 -0.62
C TYR A 138 44.56 -5.70 -1.52
N PHE A 139 43.87 -5.43 -2.63
CA PHE A 139 43.67 -6.41 -3.70
C PHE A 139 44.50 -6.03 -4.91
N GLY A 140 45.24 -7.00 -5.46
CA GLY A 140 46.06 -6.81 -6.66
C GLY A 140 46.05 -8.03 -7.59
N GLY A 141 46.66 -7.87 -8.76
CA GLY A 141 46.63 -8.91 -9.80
C GLY A 141 45.21 -9.20 -10.27
N LYS A 142 44.88 -10.48 -10.50
CA LYS A 142 43.53 -10.94 -10.84
C LYS A 142 42.86 -11.64 -9.66
N THR A 143 42.05 -10.91 -8.89
CA THR A 143 41.31 -11.47 -7.73
C THR A 143 39.86 -11.76 -8.11
N GLN A 144 39.30 -12.89 -7.65
CA GLN A 144 37.94 -13.29 -7.99
C GLN A 144 37.15 -13.78 -6.77
N PHE A 145 35.90 -13.36 -6.67
CA PHE A 145 34.90 -13.85 -5.72
C PHE A 145 33.73 -14.41 -6.52
N ALA A 146 33.49 -15.71 -6.45
CA ALA A 146 32.50 -16.35 -7.29
C ALA A 146 31.63 -17.37 -6.56
N ASP A 147 30.34 -17.38 -6.90
CA ASP A 147 29.35 -18.36 -6.44
C ASP A 147 29.29 -18.46 -4.90
N ASN A 148 29.58 -17.38 -4.18
CA ASN A 148 29.46 -17.37 -2.71
C ASN A 148 27.98 -17.20 -2.34
N SER A 149 27.49 -18.04 -1.43
CA SER A 149 26.07 -18.05 -1.02
C SER A 149 25.72 -16.96 0.00
N ILE A 150 26.71 -16.12 0.34
CA ILE A 150 26.61 -14.93 1.19
C ILE A 150 27.35 -13.78 0.51
N THR A 151 27.14 -12.54 0.99
CA THR A 151 27.85 -11.35 0.50
C THR A 151 29.34 -11.67 0.34
N ALA A 152 29.90 -11.50 -0.86
CA ALA A 152 31.27 -11.92 -1.11
C ALA A 152 32.29 -11.18 -0.23
N LEU A 153 32.13 -9.87 -0.11
CA LEU A 153 33.04 -9.00 0.61
C LEU A 153 32.26 -8.03 1.49
N GLN A 154 32.33 -8.24 2.79
CA GLN A 154 31.72 -7.36 3.78
C GLN A 154 32.77 -6.71 4.63
N ILE A 155 32.72 -5.38 4.71
CA ILE A 155 33.66 -4.62 5.51
C ILE A 155 32.97 -3.58 6.38
N SER A 156 33.52 -3.42 7.58
CA SER A 156 33.10 -2.42 8.55
C SER A 156 34.30 -1.60 9.01
N ASP A 157 34.18 -0.27 9.02
CA ASP A 157 35.23 0.65 9.48
C ASP A 157 36.63 0.35 8.89
N THR A 158 36.64 -0.12 7.64
CA THR A 158 37.82 -0.71 6.97
C THR A 158 38.00 -0.07 5.60
N SER A 159 39.25 0.18 5.24
CA SER A 159 39.63 0.68 3.91
C SER A 159 40.13 -0.46 3.03
N ILE A 160 39.60 -0.57 1.82
CA ILE A 160 40.10 -1.51 0.81
C ILE A 160 40.74 -0.73 -0.32
N GLU A 161 41.99 -1.06 -0.65
CA GLU A 161 42.68 -0.52 -1.81
C GLU A 161 42.77 -1.54 -2.94
N PHE A 162 42.19 -1.23 -4.09
CA PHE A 162 42.46 -1.94 -5.33
C PHE A 162 43.72 -1.35 -5.98
N LYS A 163 44.78 -2.17 -6.07
CA LYS A 163 46.07 -1.78 -6.62
C LYS A 163 45.96 -1.45 -8.11
N GLY A 164 46.85 -0.59 -8.60
CA GLY A 164 46.85 -0.23 -10.02
C GLY A 164 47.19 -1.43 -10.91
N ASN A 165 46.70 -1.42 -12.15
CA ASN A 165 46.83 -2.54 -13.09
C ASN A 165 46.25 -3.87 -12.56
N SER A 166 45.20 -3.81 -11.72
CA SER A 166 44.53 -4.99 -11.17
C SER A 166 43.13 -5.19 -11.75
N LYS A 167 42.66 -6.44 -11.68
CA LYS A 167 41.32 -6.84 -12.07
C LYS A 167 40.66 -7.60 -10.91
N THR A 168 39.55 -7.10 -10.40
CA THR A 168 38.74 -7.81 -9.40
C THR A 168 37.38 -8.16 -9.97
N ILE A 169 36.95 -9.41 -9.80
CA ILE A 169 35.69 -9.93 -10.37
C ILE A 169 34.82 -10.48 -9.24
N PHE A 170 33.59 -10.00 -9.17
CA PHE A 170 32.53 -10.51 -8.30
C PHE A 170 31.45 -11.13 -9.18
N LYS A 171 31.31 -12.45 -9.13
CA LYS A 171 30.41 -13.19 -10.01
C LYS A 171 29.43 -14.07 -9.23
N ASN A 172 28.13 -13.99 -9.55
CA ASN A 172 27.11 -14.90 -9.03
C ASN A 172 27.06 -15.02 -7.50
N ASN A 173 27.42 -13.95 -6.78
CA ASN A 173 27.37 -13.97 -5.31
C ASN A 173 25.98 -13.54 -4.83
N SER A 174 25.50 -14.12 -3.74
CA SER A 174 24.19 -13.78 -3.16
C SER A 174 24.32 -13.23 -1.75
N GLY A 175 23.59 -12.18 -1.36
CA GLY A 175 23.60 -11.67 0.03
C GLY A 175 22.25 -11.10 0.47
N ILE A 176 22.11 -10.70 1.74
CA ILE A 176 20.94 -9.90 2.14
C ILE A 176 21.09 -8.44 1.69
N LYS A 177 22.28 -7.84 1.90
CA LYS A 177 22.58 -6.45 1.52
C LYS A 177 23.91 -6.45 0.79
N GLY A 178 23.94 -6.12 -0.50
CA GLY A 178 25.15 -6.31 -1.30
C GLY A 178 25.40 -7.78 -1.60
N GLY A 179 25.16 -8.24 -2.84
CA GLY A 179 25.57 -9.59 -3.23
C GLY A 179 27.08 -9.71 -3.33
N ALA A 180 27.74 -8.70 -3.90
CA ALA A 180 29.19 -8.63 -4.02
C ALA A 180 29.84 -7.92 -2.82
N ILE A 181 29.47 -6.66 -2.56
CA ILE A 181 30.13 -5.83 -1.55
C ILE A 181 29.11 -5.21 -0.61
N LEU A 182 29.37 -5.31 0.69
CA LEU A 182 28.68 -4.57 1.74
C LEU A 182 29.67 -3.69 2.50
N LEU A 183 29.44 -2.37 2.47
CA LEU A 183 30.22 -1.38 3.23
C LEU A 183 29.38 -0.88 4.41
N THR A 184 29.90 -0.96 5.63
CA THR A 184 29.25 -0.45 6.84
C THR A 184 30.18 0.45 7.66
N GLY A 185 29.61 1.30 8.52
CA GLY A 185 30.40 2.21 9.35
C GLY A 185 31.20 3.21 8.50
N ASP A 186 32.48 3.39 8.80
CA ASP A 186 33.40 4.30 8.09
C ASP A 186 34.16 3.63 6.92
N SER A 187 33.62 2.54 6.37
CA SER A 187 34.29 1.81 5.29
C SER A 187 34.36 2.56 3.97
N GLU A 188 35.48 2.39 3.26
CA GLU A 188 35.80 3.10 2.02
C GLU A 188 36.59 2.22 1.03
N LEU A 189 36.33 2.43 -0.26
CA LEU A 189 37.06 1.83 -1.38
C LEU A 189 38.06 2.82 -1.99
N TYR A 190 39.35 2.54 -1.85
CA TYR A 190 40.43 3.24 -2.52
C TYR A 190 40.75 2.58 -3.85
N VAL A 191 40.58 3.28 -4.96
CA VAL A 191 40.77 2.71 -6.30
C VAL A 191 41.90 3.43 -7.03
N ARG A 192 42.93 2.68 -7.43
CA ARG A 192 44.05 3.21 -8.22
C ARG A 192 43.76 3.18 -9.73
N TYR A 193 44.64 3.83 -10.49
CA TYR A 193 44.58 3.87 -11.96
C TYR A 193 44.67 2.48 -12.61
N ASN A 194 44.08 2.36 -13.79
CA ASN A 194 44.05 1.15 -14.61
C ASN A 194 43.54 -0.08 -13.86
N THR A 195 42.51 0.12 -13.03
CA THR A 195 41.84 -0.95 -12.29
C THR A 195 40.53 -1.29 -12.97
N SER A 196 40.23 -2.58 -13.11
CA SER A 196 38.94 -3.08 -13.60
C SER A 196 38.22 -3.84 -12.50
N ILE A 197 37.01 -3.42 -12.15
CA ILE A 197 36.17 -4.07 -11.14
C ILE A 197 34.87 -4.49 -11.82
N ILE A 198 34.57 -5.78 -11.80
CA ILE A 198 33.45 -6.37 -12.54
C ILE A 198 32.46 -7.01 -11.56
N PHE A 199 31.19 -6.68 -11.72
CA PHE A 199 30.06 -7.21 -10.96
C PHE A 199 29.09 -7.89 -11.91
N ASP A 200 29.09 -9.22 -11.93
CA ASP A 200 28.36 -10.04 -12.89
C ASP A 200 27.39 -11.01 -12.18
N GLY A 201 26.08 -10.88 -12.39
CA GLY A 201 25.10 -11.81 -11.86
C GLY A 201 24.95 -11.84 -10.34
N ASN A 202 25.36 -10.79 -9.61
CA ASN A 202 25.25 -10.76 -8.15
C ASN A 202 23.82 -10.45 -7.71
N ARG A 203 23.38 -11.06 -6.61
CA ARG A 203 22.01 -10.94 -6.11
C ARG A 203 21.96 -10.48 -4.66
N ALA A 204 21.06 -9.57 -4.32
CA ALA A 204 20.75 -9.22 -2.95
C ALA A 204 19.25 -9.33 -2.66
N VAL A 205 18.89 -9.63 -1.41
CA VAL A 205 17.48 -9.70 -1.00
C VAL A 205 16.90 -8.32 -0.74
N SER A 206 17.60 -7.47 0.02
CA SER A 206 17.05 -6.22 0.54
C SER A 206 17.54 -4.98 -0.21
N TYR A 207 18.84 -4.84 -0.45
CA TYR A 207 19.43 -3.62 -1.06
C TYR A 207 20.70 -3.94 -1.85
N GLY A 208 20.89 -3.26 -2.98
CA GLY A 208 22.17 -3.24 -3.68
C GLY A 208 22.57 -4.61 -4.21
N GLY A 209 22.06 -5.03 -5.36
CA GLY A 209 22.30 -6.38 -5.88
C GLY A 209 23.80 -6.71 -6.01
N ALA A 210 24.62 -5.77 -6.48
CA ALA A 210 26.08 -5.88 -6.39
C ALA A 210 26.62 -5.22 -5.11
N ILE A 211 26.44 -3.92 -4.93
CA ILE A 211 27.04 -3.15 -3.84
C ILE A 211 25.96 -2.50 -2.98
N ALA A 212 26.07 -2.66 -1.66
CA ALA A 212 25.31 -1.88 -0.69
C ALA A 212 26.25 -1.09 0.23
N VAL A 213 25.96 0.20 0.42
CA VAL A 213 26.72 1.11 1.29
C VAL A 213 25.79 1.64 2.37
N LEU A 214 26.10 1.31 3.62
CA LEU A 214 25.30 1.59 4.80
C LEU A 214 26.15 2.34 5.84
N HIS A 215 26.49 3.58 5.53
CA HIS A 215 27.20 4.47 6.47
C HIS A 215 26.26 4.92 7.58
N LEU A 216 26.75 4.91 8.82
CA LEU A 216 26.07 5.50 9.98
C LEU A 216 26.27 7.01 9.92
N GLN A 217 25.20 7.77 9.62
CA GLN A 217 25.26 9.23 9.71
C GLN A 217 25.20 9.63 11.18
N VAL A 218 26.35 9.64 11.87
CA VAL A 218 26.46 10.44 13.09
C VAL A 218 26.55 11.90 12.63
N GLN A 219 25.66 12.76 13.12
CA GLN A 219 25.55 14.19 12.78
C GLN A 219 26.76 15.05 13.21
N THR A 220 27.94 14.46 13.37
CA THR A 220 29.18 15.17 13.69
C THR A 220 29.72 15.82 12.42
N PHE A 221 29.97 17.14 12.49
CA PHE A 221 30.43 17.97 11.36
C PHE A 221 31.72 17.44 10.69
N GLU A 222 32.56 16.68 11.41
CA GLU A 222 33.81 16.07 10.90
C GLU A 222 33.58 14.90 9.92
N TYR A 223 32.40 14.26 9.94
CA TYR A 223 32.11 13.07 9.12
C TYR A 223 31.46 13.41 7.77
N ARG A 224 31.22 14.69 7.48
CA ARG A 224 30.62 15.14 6.22
C ARG A 224 31.50 14.91 4.98
N GLU A 225 32.76 14.49 5.16
CA GLU A 225 33.77 14.51 4.09
C GLU A 225 34.11 13.15 3.46
N LYS A 226 33.63 12.02 3.99
CA LYS A 226 34.03 10.70 3.48
C LYS A 226 33.01 10.12 2.48
N CYS A 227 33.44 10.00 1.22
CA CYS A 227 32.72 9.22 0.22
C CYS A 227 32.99 7.73 0.45
N PHE A 228 32.08 6.84 0.01
CA PHE A 228 32.32 5.40 0.04
C PHE A 228 33.50 4.95 -0.85
N MET A 229 33.99 5.85 -1.69
CA MET A 229 35.07 5.61 -2.62
C MET A 229 35.96 6.84 -2.75
N SER A 230 37.27 6.58 -2.77
CA SER A 230 38.30 7.57 -3.08
C SER A 230 39.19 7.10 -4.22
N VAL A 231 39.67 8.06 -4.99
CA VAL A 231 40.55 7.84 -6.13
C VAL A 231 41.81 8.69 -5.99
N ASN A 232 42.97 8.06 -6.16
CA ASN A 232 44.23 8.78 -6.14
C ASN A 232 44.67 9.11 -7.56
N PHE A 233 44.39 10.33 -8.01
CA PHE A 233 44.90 10.85 -9.28
C PHE A 233 46.32 11.38 -9.10
N HIS A 234 47.32 10.55 -9.36
CA HIS A 234 48.66 11.09 -9.55
C HIS A 234 48.68 11.94 -10.83
N LYS A 235 48.97 13.24 -10.70
CA LYS A 235 49.08 14.22 -11.81
C LYS A 235 49.98 13.78 -12.99
N LYS A 236 50.82 12.76 -12.79
CA LYS A 236 51.80 12.25 -13.77
C LYS A 236 51.22 11.21 -14.74
N TYR A 237 50.06 10.60 -14.45
CA TYR A 237 49.50 9.54 -15.29
C TYR A 237 48.36 10.05 -16.18
N ASN A 238 48.45 9.69 -17.46
CA ASN A 238 47.60 10.12 -18.56
C ASN A 238 46.09 9.87 -18.27
N TYR A 239 45.21 10.79 -18.69
CA TYR A 239 43.75 10.76 -18.46
C TYR A 239 43.02 9.48 -18.95
N ASN A 240 43.71 8.63 -19.73
CA ASN A 240 43.22 7.36 -20.25
C ASN A 240 43.33 6.16 -19.27
N SER A 241 43.81 6.37 -18.05
CA SER A 241 44.04 5.30 -17.07
C SER A 241 43.05 5.29 -15.89
N LYS A 242 41.83 5.81 -16.05
CA LYS A 242 40.83 5.81 -14.98
C LYS A 242 40.25 4.42 -14.70
N PRO A 243 39.83 4.12 -13.47
CA PRO A 243 39.24 2.83 -13.16
C PRO A 243 37.91 2.62 -13.88
N VAL A 244 37.60 1.36 -14.18
CA VAL A 244 36.37 0.95 -14.89
C VAL A 244 35.60 -0.03 -14.01
N PHE A 245 34.33 0.29 -13.78
CA PHE A 245 33.37 -0.52 -13.05
C PHE A 245 32.33 -1.02 -14.04
N THR A 246 32.16 -2.33 -14.13
CA THR A 246 31.21 -2.96 -15.04
C THR A 246 30.18 -3.73 -14.25
N PHE A 247 28.90 -3.46 -14.48
CA PHE A 247 27.78 -4.12 -13.83
C PHE A 247 26.91 -4.81 -14.88
N THR A 248 26.79 -6.13 -14.78
CA THR A 248 26.00 -6.97 -15.67
C THR A 248 25.10 -7.89 -14.86
N ASP A 249 23.82 -7.94 -15.23
CA ASP A 249 22.82 -8.89 -14.71
C ASP A 249 22.72 -8.98 -13.17
N ASN A 250 23.07 -7.92 -12.43
CA ASN A 250 22.88 -7.90 -10.99
C ASN A 250 21.39 -7.65 -10.64
N LYS A 251 20.94 -8.20 -9.52
CA LYS A 251 19.52 -8.15 -9.13
C LYS A 251 19.34 -7.91 -7.64
N CYS A 252 18.43 -7.00 -7.31
CA CYS A 252 17.94 -6.84 -5.95
C CYS A 252 16.48 -7.32 -5.90
N ASP A 253 16.14 -8.27 -5.02
CA ASP A 253 14.79 -8.84 -4.95
C ASP A 253 13.74 -7.81 -4.52
N SER A 254 14.14 -6.85 -3.68
CA SER A 254 13.29 -5.70 -3.33
C SER A 254 13.06 -4.73 -4.50
N GLY A 255 13.86 -4.82 -5.56
CA GLY A 255 13.86 -3.89 -6.70
C GLY A 255 14.69 -2.62 -6.50
N PHE A 256 15.38 -2.46 -5.37
CA PHE A 256 16.09 -1.23 -5.03
C PHE A 256 17.60 -1.34 -5.20
N GLY A 257 18.09 -0.68 -6.26
CA GLY A 257 19.50 -0.64 -6.60
C GLY A 257 19.97 -2.02 -7.05
N ASN A 258 19.61 -2.43 -8.26
CA ASN A 258 20.08 -3.71 -8.81
C ASN A 258 21.60 -3.82 -8.82
N ASP A 259 22.29 -2.72 -9.09
CA ASP A 259 23.75 -2.67 -9.03
C ASP A 259 24.21 -2.04 -7.71
N LEU A 260 23.63 -0.93 -7.29
CA LEU A 260 24.19 -0.07 -6.26
C LEU A 260 23.11 0.54 -5.37
N PHE A 261 23.25 0.34 -4.07
CA PHE A 261 22.49 1.06 -3.05
C PHE A 261 23.43 1.87 -2.17
N ILE A 262 23.19 3.17 -1.99
CA ILE A 262 24.05 4.05 -1.20
C ILE A 262 23.24 4.86 -0.20
N SER A 263 23.61 4.81 1.08
CA SER A 263 22.93 5.55 2.14
C SER A 263 23.07 7.07 2.01
N ASN A 264 24.21 7.58 1.53
CA ASN A 264 24.44 9.00 1.31
C ASN A 264 25.40 9.27 0.14
N LEU A 265 24.97 10.10 -0.81
CA LEU A 265 25.79 10.54 -1.96
C LEU A 265 26.33 11.96 -1.84
N GLU A 266 25.92 12.73 -0.82
CA GLU A 266 26.30 14.13 -0.67
C GLU A 266 27.81 14.31 -0.43
N SER A 267 28.43 13.46 0.38
CA SER A 267 29.88 13.47 0.60
C SER A 267 30.65 13.13 -0.68
N CYS A 268 30.13 12.21 -1.51
CA CYS A 268 30.71 11.91 -2.81
C CYS A 268 30.57 13.06 -3.81
N ARG A 269 29.46 13.81 -3.76
CA ARG A 269 29.25 15.02 -4.56
C ARG A 269 30.26 16.11 -4.20
N ALA A 270 30.48 16.34 -2.91
CA ALA A 270 31.48 17.29 -2.42
C ALA A 270 32.90 16.89 -2.83
N LEU A 271 33.26 15.61 -2.68
CA LEU A 271 34.56 15.11 -3.12
C LEU A 271 34.74 15.23 -4.63
N CYS A 272 33.71 14.93 -5.43
CA CYS A 272 33.80 15.12 -6.87
C CYS A 272 33.99 16.60 -7.25
N LYS A 273 33.34 17.56 -6.57
CA LYS A 273 33.55 18.99 -6.83
C LYS A 273 35.02 19.39 -6.70
N ILE A 274 35.71 18.83 -5.70
CA ILE A 274 37.16 19.03 -5.51
C ILE A 274 37.95 18.38 -6.65
N LEU A 275 37.63 17.13 -7.00
CA LEU A 275 38.39 16.35 -8.00
C LEU A 275 38.19 16.83 -9.45
N SER A 276 37.00 17.30 -9.79
CA SER A 276 36.61 17.67 -11.15
C SER A 276 36.78 19.17 -11.46
N HIS A 277 37.00 20.00 -10.44
CA HIS A 277 36.99 21.46 -10.55
C HIS A 277 35.68 22.05 -11.12
N ILE A 278 34.56 21.32 -11.01
CA ILE A 278 33.23 21.78 -11.48
C ILE A 278 32.48 22.42 -10.30
N HIS A 279 31.95 23.63 -10.48
CA HIS A 279 31.25 24.35 -9.41
C HIS A 279 29.91 23.73 -9.01
N ASN A 280 29.16 23.20 -9.99
CA ASN A 280 27.87 22.53 -9.81
C ASN A 280 27.95 21.08 -10.31
N VAL A 281 28.14 20.15 -9.37
CA VAL A 281 28.18 18.71 -9.64
C VAL A 281 26.78 18.14 -9.39
N SER A 282 26.15 17.56 -10.41
CA SER A 282 24.92 16.79 -10.25
C SER A 282 25.22 15.41 -9.65
N ILE A 283 24.21 14.71 -9.15
CA ILE A 283 24.44 13.40 -8.52
C ILE A 283 24.83 12.35 -9.55
N SER A 284 24.29 12.44 -10.77
CA SER A 284 24.70 11.58 -11.89
C SER A 284 26.18 11.79 -12.26
N ASP A 285 26.72 12.99 -12.06
CA ASP A 285 28.13 13.27 -12.39
C ASP A 285 29.09 12.45 -11.52
N ILE A 286 28.70 12.07 -10.30
CA ILE A 286 29.49 11.21 -9.38
C ILE A 286 29.99 9.96 -10.11
N PHE A 287 29.13 9.36 -10.93
CA PHE A 287 29.44 8.15 -11.68
C PHE A 287 30.03 8.42 -13.07
N SER A 288 30.47 9.64 -13.32
CA SER A 288 31.13 10.01 -14.56
C SER A 288 32.63 9.78 -14.49
N ARG A 289 33.22 9.63 -15.68
CA ARG A 289 34.66 9.58 -15.88
C ARG A 289 35.37 10.83 -15.35
N LYS A 290 34.69 11.95 -15.08
CA LYS A 290 35.32 13.16 -14.50
C LYS A 290 35.59 13.00 -13.00
N CYS A 291 34.68 12.37 -12.26
CA CYS A 291 34.81 12.10 -10.83
C CYS A 291 35.64 10.82 -10.61
N PHE A 292 34.98 9.68 -10.36
CA PHE A 292 35.62 8.50 -9.81
C PHE A 292 36.05 7.44 -10.84
N GLY A 293 35.53 7.49 -12.07
CA GLY A 293 35.87 6.47 -13.08
C GLY A 293 34.75 6.26 -14.08
N THR A 294 34.86 5.24 -14.91
CA THR A 294 33.80 4.86 -15.84
C THR A 294 32.92 3.80 -15.19
N PHE A 295 31.63 4.08 -15.05
CA PHE A 295 30.63 3.16 -14.51
C PHE A 295 29.69 2.72 -15.64
N ASN A 296 29.72 1.43 -15.97
CA ASN A 296 28.82 0.81 -16.92
C ASN A 296 27.73 0.09 -16.14
N PHE A 297 26.62 0.78 -15.89
CA PHE A 297 25.47 0.25 -15.15
C PHE A 297 24.52 -0.53 -16.06
N SER A 298 23.75 -1.43 -15.46
CA SER A 298 22.54 -2.01 -16.05
C SER A 298 21.35 -1.01 -16.03
N ALA A 299 20.13 -1.44 -16.36
CA ALA A 299 18.94 -0.57 -16.30
C ALA A 299 18.35 -0.52 -14.87
N ARG A 300 18.00 0.67 -14.36
CA ARG A 300 17.49 0.93 -12.98
C ARG A 300 18.44 0.45 -11.88
N SER A 301 19.69 0.86 -11.99
CA SER A 301 20.81 0.29 -11.24
C SER A 301 21.08 0.88 -9.87
N ILE A 302 20.73 2.14 -9.64
CA ILE A 302 21.17 2.89 -8.47
C ILE A 302 19.95 3.34 -7.67
N ALA A 303 19.99 3.13 -6.35
CA ALA A 303 18.97 3.62 -5.43
C ALA A 303 19.61 4.19 -4.16
N THR A 304 18.89 5.07 -3.47
CA THR A 304 19.25 5.56 -2.14
C THR A 304 18.08 5.41 -1.17
N PRO A 305 18.28 5.60 0.15
CA PRO A 305 17.17 5.80 1.06
C PRO A 305 16.25 6.95 0.63
N THR A 306 15.04 6.97 1.17
CA THR A 306 14.11 8.10 1.04
C THR A 306 14.81 9.40 1.42
N LYS A 307 14.71 10.40 0.52
CA LYS A 307 15.20 11.77 0.73
C LYS A 307 14.07 12.77 0.92
N SER A 308 12.92 12.52 0.30
CA SER A 308 11.74 13.36 0.46
C SER A 308 10.51 12.52 0.77
N LEU A 309 9.70 13.04 1.67
CA LEU A 309 8.37 12.55 1.98
C LEU A 309 7.37 13.64 1.60
N SER A 310 6.24 13.26 1.02
CA SER A 310 5.11 14.18 0.87
C SER A 310 3.79 13.49 1.18
N VAL A 311 2.90 14.24 1.81
CA VAL A 311 1.57 13.83 2.25
C VAL A 311 0.63 15.03 2.10
N SER A 312 -0.66 14.77 1.96
CA SER A 312 -1.68 15.82 2.01
C SER A 312 -1.57 16.64 3.31
N GLN A 313 -1.61 17.96 3.19
CA GLN A 313 -1.51 18.86 4.34
C GLN A 313 -2.63 18.64 5.36
N VAL A 314 -3.81 18.26 4.88
CA VAL A 314 -4.97 17.92 5.71
C VAL A 314 -5.39 16.49 5.41
N ILE A 315 -5.51 15.68 6.45
CA ILE A 315 -5.98 14.30 6.40
C ILE A 315 -7.33 14.27 7.11
N ASN A 316 -8.39 14.01 6.35
CA ASN A 316 -9.73 13.80 6.89
C ASN A 316 -9.91 12.30 7.14
N ALA A 317 -10.04 11.93 8.41
CA ALA A 317 -10.23 10.54 8.82
C ALA A 317 -11.58 10.37 9.51
N ILE A 318 -12.23 9.23 9.27
CA ILE A 318 -13.45 8.86 9.98
C ILE A 318 -13.06 7.99 11.17
N PRO A 319 -13.46 8.33 12.41
CA PRO A 319 -13.11 7.55 13.59
C PRO A 319 -13.47 6.06 13.46
N GLY A 320 -12.54 5.16 13.70
CA GLY A 320 -12.73 3.70 13.64
C GLY A 320 -12.73 3.07 12.26
N ILE A 321 -12.67 3.85 11.18
CA ILE A 321 -12.67 3.31 9.81
C ILE A 321 -11.24 3.23 9.27
N PRO A 322 -10.78 2.06 8.77
CA PRO A 322 -9.46 1.93 8.17
C PRO A 322 -9.30 2.83 6.93
N MET A 323 -8.24 3.63 6.94
CA MET A 323 -7.90 4.57 5.86
C MET A 323 -6.49 4.26 5.32
N LYS A 324 -6.34 4.33 3.99
CA LYS A 324 -5.02 4.32 3.36
C LYS A 324 -4.47 5.75 3.33
N LEU A 325 -3.27 5.95 3.89
CA LEU A 325 -2.58 7.23 3.81
C LEU A 325 -1.87 7.36 2.45
N ASN A 326 -2.19 8.41 1.70
CA ASN A 326 -1.53 8.72 0.43
C ASN A 326 -0.20 9.45 0.71
N ILE A 327 0.81 8.67 1.07
CA ILE A 327 2.17 9.15 1.31
C ILE A 327 3.02 8.78 0.10
N THR A 328 3.80 9.72 -0.40
CA THR A 328 4.81 9.45 -1.42
C THR A 328 6.19 9.65 -0.82
N ALA A 329 7.04 8.63 -0.93
CA ALA A 329 8.40 8.63 -0.45
C ALA A 329 9.34 8.52 -1.66
N ARG A 330 10.23 9.49 -1.89
CA ARG A 330 11.15 9.46 -3.03
C ARG A 330 12.61 9.46 -2.59
N ASP A 331 13.45 8.75 -3.34
CA ASP A 331 14.90 8.79 -3.19
C ASP A 331 15.51 10.05 -3.83
N ILE A 332 16.84 10.14 -3.82
CA ILE A 332 17.56 11.30 -4.38
C ILE A 332 17.49 11.39 -5.92
N PHE A 333 17.09 10.31 -6.59
CA PHE A 333 16.87 10.20 -8.02
C PHE A 333 15.38 10.29 -8.38
N GLU A 334 14.54 10.67 -7.42
CA GLU A 334 13.07 10.75 -7.53
C GLU A 334 12.34 9.42 -7.76
N ASN A 335 13.00 8.29 -7.52
CA ASN A 335 12.36 6.97 -7.56
C ASN A 335 11.49 6.75 -6.32
N ASP A 336 10.37 6.02 -6.46
CA ASP A 336 9.48 5.69 -5.36
C ASP A 336 10.11 4.66 -4.40
N THR A 337 10.18 5.00 -3.11
CA THR A 337 10.77 4.22 -2.01
C THR A 337 9.75 3.76 -0.97
N SER A 338 8.49 4.09 -1.20
CA SER A 338 7.33 3.81 -0.37
C SER A 338 7.24 2.38 0.20
N ALA A 339 7.59 1.37 -0.59
CA ALA A 339 7.39 -0.03 -0.21
C ALA A 339 8.46 -0.59 0.75
N LEU A 340 9.58 0.11 0.92
CA LEU A 340 10.80 -0.44 1.51
C LEU A 340 11.02 -0.03 2.95
N PHE A 341 10.76 1.24 3.24
CA PHE A 341 11.10 1.84 4.53
C PHE A 341 9.82 2.03 5.34
N PRO A 342 9.67 1.29 6.44
CA PRO A 342 8.56 1.52 7.35
C PRO A 342 8.58 2.97 7.85
N LEU A 343 7.37 3.54 7.92
CA LEU A 343 7.13 4.87 8.43
C LEU A 343 6.55 4.77 9.83
N ILE A 344 7.13 5.52 10.75
CA ILE A 344 6.62 5.73 12.11
C ILE A 344 5.64 6.89 12.07
N LEU A 345 4.47 6.66 12.61
CA LEU A 345 3.43 7.65 12.82
C LEU A 345 3.41 8.04 14.29
N THR A 346 3.41 9.35 14.57
CA THR A 346 3.26 9.89 15.93
C THR A 346 2.20 10.98 15.93
N LEU A 347 1.26 10.91 16.87
CA LEU A 347 0.28 11.98 17.08
C LEU A 347 0.83 13.00 18.07
N SER A 348 0.63 14.28 17.78
CA SER A 348 1.01 15.40 18.64
C SER A 348 -0.14 16.39 18.76
N GLY A 349 -0.26 17.02 19.94
CA GLY A 349 -1.21 18.11 20.20
C GLY A 349 -2.47 17.72 20.99
N THR A 350 -2.88 16.46 21.00
CA THR A 350 -4.00 15.98 21.84
C THR A 350 -3.78 14.54 22.32
N ASN A 351 -4.25 14.22 23.53
CA ASN A 351 -4.25 12.85 24.07
C ASN A 351 -5.59 12.12 23.83
N SER A 352 -6.59 12.81 23.26
CA SER A 352 -7.92 12.26 22.99
C SER A 352 -7.95 11.42 21.71
N ILE A 353 -7.01 11.66 20.78
CA ILE A 353 -6.89 10.91 19.54
C ILE A 353 -5.81 9.85 19.69
N TRP A 354 -6.14 8.62 19.32
CA TRP A 354 -5.19 7.51 19.25
C TRP A 354 -5.31 6.78 17.92
N MET A 355 -4.28 6.01 17.54
CA MET A 355 -4.22 5.35 16.24
C MET A 355 -3.62 3.96 16.31
N ASN A 356 -3.91 3.15 15.30
CA ASN A 356 -3.35 1.81 15.14
C ASN A 356 -3.27 1.43 13.64
N PRO A 357 -2.12 0.92 13.13
CA PRO A 357 -0.83 0.77 13.79
C PRO A 357 0.01 2.06 13.79
N HIS A 358 1.01 2.14 14.68
CA HIS A 358 1.99 3.23 14.73
C HIS A 358 3.10 3.12 13.68
N VAL A 359 3.25 1.95 13.06
CA VAL A 359 4.25 1.71 12.00
C VAL A 359 3.52 1.19 10.78
N ILE A 360 3.75 1.84 9.64
CA ILE A 360 3.11 1.47 8.37
C ILE A 360 4.12 1.29 7.25
N THR A 361 3.77 0.41 6.32
CA THR A 361 4.30 0.39 4.95
C THR A 361 3.21 0.91 4.01
N THR A 362 3.51 1.25 2.76
CA THR A 362 2.55 1.97 1.90
C THR A 362 1.27 1.23 1.49
N ASN A 363 1.11 -0.03 1.89
CA ASN A 363 -0.13 -0.77 1.72
C ASN A 363 -0.90 -1.01 3.02
N ALA A 364 -0.38 -0.53 4.16
CA ALA A 364 -1.06 -0.65 5.44
C ALA A 364 -2.17 0.42 5.57
N HIS A 365 -3.27 0.01 6.18
CA HIS A 365 -4.35 0.92 6.56
C HIS A 365 -4.13 1.36 8.00
N VAL A 366 -4.40 2.63 8.28
CA VAL A 366 -4.36 3.22 9.62
C VAL A 366 -5.78 3.47 10.08
N ILE A 367 -6.06 3.17 11.34
CA ILE A 367 -7.31 3.50 12.00
C ILE A 367 -7.03 4.59 13.01
N PHE A 368 -7.82 5.66 12.96
CA PHE A 368 -7.78 6.74 13.94
C PHE A 368 -9.03 6.66 14.82
N TYR A 369 -8.89 7.00 16.09
CA TYR A 369 -9.94 6.98 17.09
C TYR A 369 -9.96 8.32 17.82
N GLY A 370 -11.14 8.79 18.22
CA GLY A 370 -11.32 10.08 18.89
C GLY A 370 -12.72 10.65 18.63
N ASN A 371 -13.01 11.83 19.18
CA ASN A 371 -14.30 12.48 18.93
C ASN A 371 -14.32 13.19 17.56
N PRO A 372 -15.49 13.28 16.89
CA PRO A 372 -15.63 14.08 15.68
C PRO A 372 -15.22 15.54 15.90
N HIS A 373 -14.71 16.18 14.85
CA HIS A 373 -14.19 17.55 14.81
C HIS A 373 -12.91 17.81 15.60
N GLU A 374 -12.42 16.84 16.38
CA GLU A 374 -11.10 16.96 16.98
C GLU A 374 -10.00 16.99 15.91
N THR A 375 -8.94 17.73 16.21
CA THR A 375 -7.79 17.86 15.32
C THR A 375 -6.50 17.53 16.06
N ALA A 376 -5.57 16.91 15.36
CA ALA A 376 -4.22 16.63 15.87
C ALA A 376 -3.18 16.89 14.78
N GLN A 377 -1.91 16.95 15.16
CA GLN A 377 -0.80 16.92 14.21
C GLN A 377 -0.32 15.48 14.08
N LEU A 378 -0.34 14.94 12.86
CA LEU A 378 0.22 13.65 12.52
C LEU A 378 1.66 13.86 12.02
N LEU A 379 2.61 13.40 12.79
CA LEU A 379 4.02 13.35 12.44
C LEU A 379 4.32 12.03 11.75
N ILE A 380 4.90 12.09 10.55
CA ILE A 380 5.27 10.94 9.74
C ILE A 380 6.79 10.95 9.60
N GLN A 381 7.44 9.91 10.10
CA GLN A 381 8.89 9.79 10.15
C GLN A 381 9.37 8.49 9.51
N THR A 382 10.51 8.51 8.85
CA THR A 382 11.19 7.28 8.44
C THR A 382 11.79 6.57 9.66
N GLU A 383 11.58 5.25 9.80
CA GLU A 383 12.20 4.46 10.88
C GLU A 383 13.73 4.33 10.70
N THR A 384 14.23 4.55 9.48
CA THR A 384 15.62 4.28 9.14
C THR A 384 16.62 5.13 9.91
N MET A 385 17.58 4.45 10.54
CA MET A 385 18.76 5.01 11.24
C MET A 385 19.67 5.92 10.39
N MET A 386 19.44 6.05 9.08
CA MET A 386 20.34 6.75 8.15
C MET A 386 19.91 8.18 7.86
N THR A 387 18.60 8.45 7.77
CA THR A 387 18.02 9.78 7.55
C THR A 387 16.64 9.81 8.19
N SER A 388 16.47 10.55 9.29
CA SER A 388 15.16 10.79 9.91
C SER A 388 14.48 11.96 9.19
N ILE A 389 13.74 11.67 8.12
CA ILE A 389 12.93 12.69 7.45
C ILE A 389 11.57 12.71 8.11
N THR A 390 11.11 13.92 8.41
CA THR A 390 9.87 14.13 9.14
C THR A 390 8.97 15.07 8.35
N VAL A 391 7.70 14.68 8.19
CA VAL A 391 6.65 15.54 7.63
C VAL A 391 5.48 15.57 8.58
N THR A 392 4.85 16.73 8.70
CA THR A 392 3.68 16.93 9.55
C THR A 392 2.45 17.18 8.70
N ALA A 393 1.37 16.49 8.99
CA ALA A 393 0.04 16.73 8.43
C ALA A 393 -0.96 17.08 9.53
N LYS A 394 -1.96 17.90 9.20
CA LYS A 394 -3.08 18.16 10.11
C LYS A 394 -4.11 17.05 9.95
N LEU A 395 -4.32 16.28 11.01
CA LEU A 395 -5.40 15.30 11.09
C LEU A 395 -6.68 15.99 11.57
N LYS A 396 -7.79 15.78 10.87
CA LYS A 396 -9.13 16.19 11.28
C LYS A 396 -10.04 14.96 11.31
N LEU A 397 -10.64 14.69 12.46
CA LEU A 397 -11.65 13.65 12.58
C LEU A 397 -12.99 14.18 12.07
N MET A 398 -13.58 13.47 11.11
CA MET A 398 -14.86 13.80 10.51
C MET A 398 -16.01 13.18 11.31
N GLU A 399 -17.22 13.67 11.07
CA GLU A 399 -18.44 13.05 11.60
C GLU A 399 -18.62 11.64 11.03
N CYS A 400 -19.36 10.80 11.76
CA CYS A 400 -19.71 9.49 11.27
C CYS A 400 -20.60 9.62 10.04
N PRO A 401 -20.28 8.93 8.95
CA PRO A 401 -21.09 9.01 7.74
C PRO A 401 -22.46 8.32 7.92
N PRO A 402 -23.38 8.51 6.98
CA PRO A 402 -24.69 7.87 6.97
C PRO A 402 -24.63 6.36 7.25
N GLY A 403 -25.49 5.90 8.16
CA GLY A 403 -25.57 4.50 8.57
C GLY A 403 -24.52 4.07 9.59
N PHE A 404 -23.60 4.95 9.99
CA PHE A 404 -22.69 4.72 11.11
C PHE A 404 -23.12 5.51 12.33
N ILE A 405 -22.84 4.96 13.51
CA ILE A 405 -23.18 5.56 14.80
C ILE A 405 -21.89 5.79 15.56
N PHE A 406 -21.76 6.96 16.16
CA PHE A 406 -20.62 7.28 16.99
C PHE A 406 -20.77 6.61 18.37
N ASN A 407 -19.76 5.85 18.78
CA ASN A 407 -19.65 5.29 20.12
C ASN A 407 -18.90 6.25 21.05
N LYS A 408 -19.30 6.31 22.33
CA LYS A 408 -18.57 7.03 23.39
C LYS A 408 -17.12 6.57 23.56
N ALA A 409 -16.77 5.38 23.06
CA ALA A 409 -15.41 4.87 23.01
C ALA A 409 -14.53 5.51 21.91
N GLY A 410 -15.04 6.47 21.13
CA GLY A 410 -14.24 7.23 20.16
C GLY A 410 -14.16 6.62 18.75
N PHE A 411 -15.19 5.89 18.32
CA PHE A 411 -15.23 5.32 16.96
C PHE A 411 -16.63 5.25 16.37
N CYS A 412 -16.69 5.31 15.04
CA CYS A 412 -17.90 5.05 14.27
C CYS A 412 -18.04 3.55 14.02
N PHE A 413 -19.19 2.98 14.34
CA PHE A 413 -19.51 1.59 14.01
C PHE A 413 -20.77 1.50 13.15
N CYS A 414 -20.87 0.42 12.38
CA CYS A 414 -22.01 0.21 11.50
C CYS A 414 -23.27 -0.02 12.31
N SER A 415 -24.33 0.74 12.02
CA SER A 415 -25.64 0.58 12.65
C SER A 415 -26.23 -0.82 12.51
N ALA A 416 -25.92 -1.56 11.45
CA ALA A 416 -26.38 -2.95 11.30
C ALA A 416 -25.91 -3.90 12.41
N LEU A 417 -24.86 -3.53 13.17
CA LEU A 417 -24.42 -4.31 14.33
C LEU A 417 -25.38 -4.18 15.51
N ILE A 418 -26.15 -3.10 15.56
CA ILE A 418 -27.15 -2.81 16.57
C ILE A 418 -28.47 -2.64 15.84
N ASN A 419 -29.19 -3.75 15.63
CA ASN A 419 -30.44 -3.89 14.84
C ASN A 419 -31.60 -2.91 15.18
N SER A 420 -31.40 -1.90 16.03
CA SER A 420 -32.43 -1.00 16.54
C SER A 420 -32.33 0.45 16.06
N HIS A 421 -31.21 0.90 15.47
CA HIS A 421 -31.03 2.34 15.19
C HIS A 421 -31.53 2.78 13.81
N TYR A 422 -31.16 2.07 12.74
CA TYR A 422 -31.60 2.37 11.38
C TYR A 422 -32.15 1.09 10.75
N GLN A 423 -33.43 1.13 10.39
CA GLN A 423 -34.10 -0.01 9.77
C GLN A 423 -33.68 -0.14 8.30
N GLY A 424 -33.57 -1.39 7.83
CA GLY A 424 -33.22 -1.67 6.44
C GLY A 424 -31.72 -1.64 6.13
N ILE A 425 -30.86 -1.11 7.00
CA ILE A 425 -29.40 -1.18 6.83
C ILE A 425 -28.89 -2.58 7.17
N ARG A 426 -28.13 -3.20 6.25
CA ARG A 426 -27.68 -4.59 6.38
C ARG A 426 -26.22 -4.73 6.76
N TYR A 427 -25.35 -3.91 6.17
CA TYR A 427 -23.94 -3.84 6.51
C TYR A 427 -23.36 -2.54 5.97
N CYS A 428 -22.19 -2.17 6.50
CA CYS A 428 -21.46 -0.98 6.10
C CYS A 428 -20.03 -1.37 5.76
N THR A 429 -19.45 -0.72 4.76
CA THR A 429 -18.04 -0.85 4.39
C THR A 429 -17.36 0.52 4.49
N SER A 430 -16.05 0.60 4.22
CA SER A 430 -15.36 1.90 4.16
C SER A 430 -15.73 2.74 2.92
N LYS A 431 -16.49 2.19 1.96
CA LYS A 431 -16.83 2.87 0.69
C LYS A 431 -18.33 3.06 0.47
N PHE A 432 -19.14 2.11 0.93
CA PHE A 432 -20.59 2.13 0.73
C PHE A 432 -21.33 1.51 1.90
N LEU A 433 -22.59 1.92 2.02
CA LEU A 433 -23.62 1.40 2.90
C LEU A 433 -24.56 0.49 2.09
N ALA A 434 -24.95 -0.66 2.63
CA ALA A 434 -25.93 -1.54 1.99
C ALA A 434 -27.30 -1.40 2.65
N ILE A 435 -28.31 -1.01 1.86
CA ILE A 435 -29.70 -0.88 2.28
C ILE A 435 -30.60 -1.91 1.59
N THR A 436 -31.57 -2.44 2.35
CA THR A 436 -32.57 -3.39 1.86
C THR A 436 -33.51 -2.69 0.87
N ALA A 437 -33.99 -3.43 -0.13
CA ALA A 437 -35.06 -2.95 -0.98
C ALA A 437 -36.27 -2.51 -0.14
N ASN A 438 -37.03 -1.54 -0.63
CA ASN A 438 -38.21 -0.97 0.02
C ASN A 438 -37.90 -0.17 1.29
N TYR A 439 -36.67 0.28 1.45
CA TYR A 439 -36.33 1.31 2.40
C TYR A 439 -35.93 2.57 1.66
N TRP A 440 -36.20 3.71 2.26
CA TRP A 440 -35.71 5.03 1.90
C TRP A 440 -34.65 5.43 2.91
N ALA A 441 -33.67 6.22 2.46
CA ALA A 441 -32.65 6.81 3.32
C ALA A 441 -32.54 8.30 3.00
N GLY A 442 -32.52 9.15 4.02
CA GLY A 442 -32.43 10.60 3.82
C GLY A 442 -32.20 11.35 5.12
N TYR A 443 -32.12 12.67 5.01
CA TYR A 443 -31.91 13.56 6.16
C TYR A 443 -33.18 14.34 6.46
N LEU A 444 -33.68 14.20 7.68
CA LEU A 444 -34.84 14.95 8.18
C LEU A 444 -34.41 15.97 9.22
N ASN A 445 -35.06 17.14 9.25
CA ASN A 445 -34.83 18.14 10.28
C ASN A 445 -35.75 17.86 11.48
N ILE A 446 -35.38 16.91 12.33
CA ILE A 446 -36.22 16.43 13.44
C ILE A 446 -35.89 17.18 14.76
N SER A 447 -34.78 17.92 14.79
CA SER A 447 -34.32 18.71 15.94
C SER A 447 -33.87 20.10 15.50
N ASN A 448 -33.82 21.09 16.41
CA ASN A 448 -33.27 22.44 16.17
C ASN A 448 -31.76 22.46 15.82
N THR A 449 -31.21 21.37 15.31
CA THR A 449 -29.86 21.23 14.80
C THR A 449 -29.85 21.65 13.33
N SER A 450 -28.90 22.51 12.96
CA SER A 450 -28.74 23.01 11.59
C SER A 450 -28.46 21.91 10.56
N ASP A 451 -27.91 20.78 11.00
CA ASP A 451 -27.63 19.61 10.18
C ASP A 451 -28.72 18.55 10.41
N GLY A 452 -29.38 18.14 9.34
CA GLY A 452 -30.48 17.17 9.41
C GLY A 452 -30.03 15.84 9.99
N THR A 453 -30.90 15.15 10.72
CA THR A 453 -30.67 13.80 11.22
C THR A 453 -30.87 12.78 10.11
N PHE A 454 -29.88 11.90 9.89
CA PHE A 454 -30.02 10.77 8.97
C PHE A 454 -31.06 9.78 9.51
N VAL A 455 -31.98 9.38 8.66
CA VAL A 455 -33.07 8.45 8.99
C VAL A 455 -33.31 7.48 7.85
N THR A 456 -33.90 6.34 8.20
CA THR A 456 -34.35 5.32 7.26
C THR A 456 -35.82 5.04 7.51
N GLY A 457 -36.60 4.88 6.45
CA GLY A 457 -38.02 4.55 6.54
C GLY A 457 -38.43 3.53 5.49
N HIS A 458 -39.55 2.84 5.70
CA HIS A 458 -40.10 1.96 4.66
C HIS A 458 -40.59 2.80 3.48
N CYS A 459 -40.25 2.39 2.27
CA CYS A 459 -40.61 3.02 1.02
C CYS A 459 -41.26 2.01 0.10
N SER A 460 -42.39 2.37 -0.51
CA SER A 460 -43.02 1.50 -1.49
C SER A 460 -42.07 1.24 -2.68
N VAL A 461 -42.08 0.01 -3.18
CA VAL A 461 -41.14 -0.56 -4.17
C VAL A 461 -41.02 0.32 -5.42
N LYS A 462 -42.08 1.06 -5.77
CA LYS A 462 -42.15 1.87 -6.99
C LYS A 462 -41.80 3.35 -6.79
N LEU A 463 -41.66 3.82 -5.54
CA LEU A 463 -41.33 5.22 -5.21
C LEU A 463 -39.82 5.44 -5.03
N CYS A 464 -39.14 4.47 -4.43
CA CYS A 464 -37.69 4.50 -4.25
C CYS A 464 -37.02 3.62 -5.30
N SER A 465 -36.29 4.24 -6.23
CA SER A 465 -35.54 3.54 -7.26
C SER A 465 -34.10 4.01 -7.22
N TYR A 466 -33.32 3.39 -6.35
CA TYR A 466 -31.88 3.57 -6.27
C TYR A 466 -31.23 3.38 -7.65
N ASN A 467 -30.56 4.42 -8.14
CA ASN A 467 -30.12 4.59 -9.53
C ASN A 467 -29.16 3.49 -10.02
N ASN A 468 -29.69 2.30 -10.34
CA ASN A 468 -29.02 1.10 -10.85
C ASN A 468 -27.86 0.52 -10.02
N THR A 469 -27.82 0.72 -8.69
CA THR A 469 -26.81 0.10 -7.81
C THR A 469 -27.25 -1.23 -7.17
N LYS A 470 -28.13 -1.96 -7.85
CA LYS A 470 -28.64 -3.24 -7.34
C LYS A 470 -27.51 -4.26 -7.30
N HIS A 471 -27.12 -4.65 -6.10
CA HIS A 471 -26.16 -5.73 -5.88
C HIS A 471 -26.81 -7.09 -6.17
N LYS A 472 -26.02 -8.11 -6.51
CA LYS A 472 -26.46 -9.48 -6.82
C LYS A 472 -27.39 -10.14 -5.77
N PHE A 473 -27.44 -9.59 -4.55
CA PHE A 473 -28.22 -10.10 -3.43
C PHE A 473 -29.47 -9.27 -3.10
N GLY A 474 -29.89 -8.34 -3.98
CA GLY A 474 -31.12 -7.55 -3.79
C GLY A 474 -31.00 -6.36 -2.83
N PHE A 475 -29.77 -5.92 -2.52
CA PHE A 475 -29.49 -4.70 -1.75
C PHE A 475 -29.04 -3.57 -2.67
N TYR A 476 -29.24 -2.33 -2.23
CA TYR A 476 -28.75 -1.13 -2.90
C TYR A 476 -27.53 -0.57 -2.19
N GLN A 477 -26.57 -0.07 -2.97
CA GLN A 477 -25.34 0.52 -2.45
C GLN A 477 -25.48 2.05 -2.41
N LEU A 478 -25.32 2.60 -1.22
CA LEU A 478 -25.29 4.03 -0.95
C LEU A 478 -23.84 4.47 -0.68
N PRO A 479 -23.22 5.29 -1.55
CA PRO A 479 -21.99 5.98 -1.27
C PRO A 479 -22.01 6.74 0.06
N ILE A 480 -20.89 6.71 0.76
CA ILE A 480 -20.69 7.30 2.10
C ILE A 480 -20.54 8.82 2.04
N ASP A 481 -20.20 9.36 0.86
CA ASP A 481 -19.80 10.75 0.63
C ASP A 481 -20.94 11.63 0.05
N TYR A 482 -22.21 11.23 0.25
CA TYR A 482 -23.32 11.99 -0.29
C TYR A 482 -23.72 13.16 0.61
N ASP A 483 -23.73 14.33 0.00
CA ASP A 483 -24.41 15.52 0.51
C ASP A 483 -25.93 15.31 0.53
N LYS A 484 -26.64 16.07 1.38
CA LYS A 484 -28.07 15.95 1.65
C LYS A 484 -28.92 15.98 0.36
N GLU A 485 -28.58 16.85 -0.57
CA GLU A 485 -29.32 17.01 -1.84
C GLU A 485 -29.05 15.86 -2.82
N LYS A 486 -27.79 15.42 -2.92
CA LYS A 486 -27.39 14.32 -3.81
C LYS A 486 -27.97 12.97 -3.39
N LEU A 487 -28.23 12.78 -2.10
CA LEU A 487 -28.83 11.56 -1.59
C LEU A 487 -30.28 11.41 -2.06
N ASN A 488 -31.05 12.50 -2.12
CA ASN A 488 -32.44 12.48 -2.54
C ASN A 488 -32.59 12.09 -4.02
N ASP A 489 -31.76 12.68 -4.89
CA ASP A 489 -31.71 12.34 -6.32
C ASP A 489 -31.29 10.88 -6.57
N PHE A 490 -30.51 10.31 -5.64
CA PHE A 490 -30.03 8.94 -5.76
C PHE A 490 -31.05 7.89 -5.30
N VAL A 491 -31.85 8.21 -4.29
CA VAL A 491 -32.79 7.28 -3.64
C VAL A 491 -34.16 7.26 -4.35
N CYS A 492 -34.62 8.41 -4.82
CA CYS A 492 -35.93 8.56 -5.43
C CYS A 492 -35.98 8.11 -6.89
N SER A 493 -37.12 7.59 -7.33
CA SER A 493 -37.34 7.30 -8.74
C SER A 493 -37.41 8.58 -9.57
N SER A 494 -37.32 8.45 -10.90
CA SER A 494 -37.35 9.59 -11.82
C SER A 494 -38.53 10.53 -11.55
N ASN A 495 -38.24 11.83 -11.59
CA ASN A 495 -39.21 12.92 -11.37
C ASN A 495 -39.83 12.96 -9.97
N ARG A 496 -39.20 12.33 -8.96
CA ARG A 496 -39.64 12.37 -7.56
C ARG A 496 -38.62 13.03 -6.64
N THR A 497 -39.13 13.59 -5.55
CA THR A 497 -38.37 14.25 -4.49
C THR A 497 -39.09 14.12 -3.14
N GLY A 498 -38.46 14.64 -2.09
CA GLY A 498 -39.04 14.73 -0.75
C GLY A 498 -38.91 13.46 0.09
N THR A 499 -39.39 13.55 1.32
CA THR A 499 -39.36 12.46 2.30
C THR A 499 -40.09 11.23 1.78
N LEU A 500 -39.45 10.05 1.81
CA LEU A 500 -39.96 8.80 1.24
C LEU A 500 -40.32 8.89 -0.26
N CYS A 501 -39.78 9.89 -0.96
CA CYS A 501 -40.01 10.14 -2.39
C CYS A 501 -41.48 10.36 -2.76
N THR A 502 -42.31 10.88 -1.84
CA THR A 502 -43.75 11.01 -2.09
C THR A 502 -44.13 12.18 -2.99
N GLN A 503 -43.26 13.18 -3.15
CA GLN A 503 -43.52 14.39 -3.93
C GLN A 503 -42.95 14.26 -5.36
N CYS A 504 -43.60 14.92 -6.32
CA CYS A 504 -43.04 15.09 -7.66
C CYS A 504 -42.14 16.33 -7.69
N ILE A 505 -41.19 16.36 -8.61
CA ILE A 505 -40.39 17.57 -8.90
C ILE A 505 -41.28 18.67 -9.53
N GLU A 506 -40.78 19.89 -9.62
CA GLU A 506 -41.50 21.01 -10.24
C GLU A 506 -42.02 20.66 -11.65
N ASN A 507 -43.21 21.17 -11.99
CA ASN A 507 -43.93 20.91 -13.24
C ASN A 507 -44.36 19.46 -13.48
N HIS A 508 -44.27 18.60 -12.46
CA HIS A 508 -44.76 17.22 -12.51
C HIS A 508 -45.82 16.98 -11.43
N ILE A 509 -46.85 16.21 -11.77
CA ILE A 509 -47.97 15.89 -10.87
C ILE A 509 -48.13 14.36 -10.84
N VAL A 510 -48.62 13.84 -9.72
CA VAL A 510 -48.92 12.41 -9.58
C VAL A 510 -50.09 12.04 -10.50
N SER A 511 -49.90 11.04 -11.35
CA SER A 511 -50.96 10.56 -12.24
C SER A 511 -51.97 9.69 -11.49
N TYR A 512 -53.25 9.95 -11.73
CA TYR A 512 -54.38 9.10 -11.33
C TYR A 512 -54.40 7.82 -12.19
N HIS A 513 -54.96 6.73 -11.66
CA HIS A 513 -54.88 5.37 -12.22
C HIS A 513 -53.48 4.75 -12.38
N SER A 514 -52.40 5.43 -11.98
CA SER A 514 -51.07 4.81 -11.96
C SER A 514 -50.89 3.97 -10.68
N PRO A 515 -50.73 2.64 -10.76
CA PRO A 515 -50.42 1.81 -9.59
C PRO A 515 -49.04 2.12 -9.00
N SER A 516 -48.16 2.69 -9.82
CA SER A 516 -46.82 3.16 -9.43
C SER A 516 -46.80 4.60 -8.92
N PHE A 517 -47.94 5.30 -8.94
CA PHE A 517 -48.06 6.73 -8.69
C PHE A 517 -47.06 7.53 -9.55
N LYS A 518 -46.87 7.20 -10.83
CA LYS A 518 -45.88 7.89 -11.67
C LYS A 518 -46.10 9.42 -11.67
N CYS A 519 -45.00 10.18 -11.68
CA CYS A 519 -45.01 11.63 -11.84
C CYS A 519 -44.91 12.01 -13.32
N GLU A 520 -45.92 12.71 -13.84
CA GLU A 520 -46.01 13.12 -15.24
C GLU A 520 -46.08 14.64 -15.41
N PRO A 521 -45.67 15.18 -16.58
CA PRO A 521 -45.70 16.62 -16.83
C PRO A 521 -47.12 17.22 -16.74
N SER A 522 -47.24 18.38 -16.10
CA SER A 522 -48.53 19.02 -15.80
C SER A 522 -49.31 19.58 -17.01
N HIS A 523 -48.73 19.54 -18.22
CA HIS A 523 -49.30 20.21 -19.41
C HIS A 523 -50.63 19.62 -19.91
N HIS A 524 -50.95 18.38 -19.57
CA HIS A 524 -52.18 17.70 -20.04
C HIS A 524 -53.33 17.68 -19.02
N CYS A 525 -53.15 18.31 -17.86
CA CYS A 525 -54.08 18.18 -16.73
C CYS A 525 -55.39 18.97 -16.89
N HIS A 526 -55.51 19.82 -17.91
CA HIS A 526 -56.74 20.57 -18.19
C HIS A 526 -57.94 19.69 -18.55
N TYR A 527 -57.72 18.48 -19.05
CA TYR A 527 -58.78 17.50 -19.34
C TYR A 527 -59.02 16.51 -18.20
N GLY A 528 -58.32 16.66 -17.07
CA GLY A 528 -58.29 15.66 -16.00
C GLY A 528 -59.64 15.31 -15.40
N ILE A 529 -60.48 16.32 -15.10
CA ILE A 529 -61.85 16.09 -14.58
C ILE A 529 -62.71 15.38 -15.63
N LEU A 530 -62.59 15.75 -16.91
CA LEU A 530 -63.33 15.10 -17.98
C LEU A 530 -62.92 13.63 -18.12
N LEU A 531 -61.61 13.35 -18.09
CA LEU A 531 -61.07 12.00 -18.12
C LEU A 531 -61.52 11.20 -16.89
N TYR A 532 -61.56 11.79 -15.70
CA TYR A 532 -62.09 11.16 -14.49
C TYR A 532 -63.57 10.78 -14.63
N ILE A 533 -64.41 11.69 -15.15
CA ILE A 533 -65.82 11.38 -15.39
C ILE A 533 -65.96 10.25 -16.42
N LEU A 534 -65.18 10.26 -17.49
CA LEU A 534 -65.24 9.25 -18.55
C LEU A 534 -64.68 7.89 -18.15
N SER A 535 -63.68 7.84 -17.26
CA SER A 535 -63.01 6.61 -16.82
C SER A 535 -63.69 5.95 -15.62
N GLU A 536 -64.21 6.73 -14.67
CA GLU A 536 -64.76 6.19 -13.42
C GLU A 536 -66.29 6.32 -13.37
N LEU A 537 -66.82 7.53 -13.45
CA LEU A 537 -68.25 7.76 -13.20
C LEU A 537 -69.15 7.22 -14.32
N LEU A 538 -68.76 7.42 -15.58
CA LEU A 538 -69.54 6.99 -16.74
C LEU A 538 -69.65 5.46 -16.80
N PRO A 539 -68.56 4.67 -16.66
CA PRO A 539 -68.67 3.21 -16.68
C PRO A 539 -69.50 2.66 -15.52
N ILE A 540 -69.36 3.19 -14.30
CA ILE A 540 -70.21 2.82 -13.16
C ILE A 540 -71.69 3.09 -13.47
N THR A 541 -72.00 4.26 -14.02
CA THR A 541 -73.37 4.62 -14.40
C THR A 541 -73.93 3.69 -15.47
N ILE A 542 -73.13 3.34 -16.48
CA ILE A 542 -73.54 2.40 -17.54
C ILE A 542 -73.82 1.01 -16.97
N ILE A 543 -72.95 0.49 -16.10
CA ILE A 543 -73.17 -0.80 -15.44
C ILE A 543 -74.47 -0.76 -14.64
N PHE A 544 -74.72 0.31 -13.90
CA PHE A 544 -75.95 0.46 -13.13
C PHE A 544 -77.21 0.50 -14.01
N ILE A 545 -77.16 1.22 -15.13
CA ILE A 545 -78.25 1.26 -16.13
C ILE A 545 -78.50 -0.14 -16.71
N VAL A 546 -77.44 -0.89 -17.04
CA VAL A 546 -77.55 -2.27 -17.55
C VAL A 546 -78.21 -3.17 -16.51
N ILE A 547 -77.79 -3.08 -15.24
CA ILE A 547 -78.40 -3.86 -14.15
C ILE A 547 -79.90 -3.58 -14.04
N ILE A 548 -80.32 -2.31 -14.14
CA ILE A 548 -81.73 -1.92 -14.11
C ILE A 548 -82.49 -2.44 -15.34
N ILE A 549 -81.99 -2.18 -16.56
CA ILE A 549 -82.67 -2.55 -17.81
C ILE A 549 -82.85 -4.06 -17.93
N PHE A 550 -81.82 -4.82 -17.57
CA PHE A 550 -81.84 -6.29 -17.67
C PHE A 550 -82.34 -6.97 -16.40
N ASN A 551 -82.76 -6.21 -15.38
CA ASN A 551 -83.23 -6.69 -14.08
C ASN A 551 -82.30 -7.76 -13.48
N ILE A 552 -81.00 -7.46 -13.44
CA ILE A 552 -79.98 -8.37 -12.93
C ILE A 552 -80.05 -8.37 -11.40
N TYR A 553 -80.39 -9.52 -10.80
CA TYR A 553 -80.35 -9.68 -9.35
C TYR A 553 -78.90 -9.73 -8.86
N LEU A 554 -78.39 -8.60 -8.38
CA LEU A 554 -77.05 -8.50 -7.76
C LEU A 554 -76.90 -9.40 -6.52
N THR A 555 -78.02 -9.77 -5.88
CA THR A 555 -78.08 -10.71 -4.76
C THR A 555 -78.08 -12.19 -5.17
N SER A 556 -77.98 -12.49 -6.47
CA SER A 556 -77.84 -13.87 -6.92
C SER A 556 -76.48 -14.44 -6.49
N GLY A 557 -76.48 -15.68 -5.98
CA GLY A 557 -75.26 -16.31 -5.46
C GLY A 557 -74.13 -16.40 -6.49
N THR A 558 -74.46 -16.55 -7.78
CA THR A 558 -73.50 -16.59 -8.89
C THR A 558 -72.78 -15.27 -9.10
N LEU A 559 -73.50 -14.14 -9.08
CA LEU A 559 -72.90 -12.83 -9.31
C LEU A 559 -72.11 -12.36 -8.09
N TYR A 560 -72.60 -12.67 -6.89
CA TYR A 560 -71.85 -12.45 -5.65
C TYR A 560 -70.52 -13.24 -5.63
N THR A 561 -70.55 -14.52 -6.03
CA THR A 561 -69.35 -15.35 -6.13
C THR A 561 -68.36 -14.79 -7.15
N PHE A 562 -68.86 -14.27 -8.27
CA PHE A 562 -68.02 -13.67 -9.30
C PHE A 562 -67.32 -12.38 -8.81
N ILE A 563 -68.06 -11.46 -8.17
CA ILE A 563 -67.49 -10.24 -7.59
C ILE A 563 -66.49 -10.56 -6.48
N PHE A 564 -66.83 -11.48 -5.58
CA PHE A 564 -65.95 -11.90 -4.50
C PHE A 564 -64.63 -12.50 -5.04
N TYR A 565 -64.71 -13.30 -6.10
CA TYR A 565 -63.51 -13.88 -6.74
C TYR A 565 -62.67 -12.81 -7.47
N ALA A 566 -63.31 -11.80 -8.07
CA ALA A 566 -62.61 -10.64 -8.62
C ALA A 566 -61.80 -9.90 -7.54
N GLN A 567 -62.40 -9.66 -6.37
CA GLN A 567 -61.75 -9.01 -5.23
C GLN A 567 -60.61 -9.85 -4.64
N ILE A 568 -60.71 -11.18 -4.65
CA ILE A 568 -59.61 -12.06 -4.22
C ILE A 568 -58.43 -11.97 -5.19
N ILE A 569 -58.70 -12.03 -6.50
CA ILE A 569 -57.65 -11.95 -7.53
C ILE A 569 -56.93 -10.61 -7.47
N ASP A 570 -57.66 -9.51 -7.23
CA ASP A 570 -57.08 -8.18 -7.11
C ASP A 570 -56.16 -8.06 -5.87
N ASN A 571 -56.58 -8.61 -4.73
CA ASN A 571 -55.77 -8.67 -3.51
C ASN A 571 -54.57 -9.64 -3.59
N MET A 572 -54.55 -10.55 -4.56
CA MET A 572 -53.40 -11.42 -4.85
C MET A 572 -52.34 -10.73 -5.73
N SER A 573 -52.55 -9.46 -6.11
CA SER A 573 -51.58 -8.67 -6.87
C SER A 573 -50.21 -8.58 -6.15
N PRO A 574 -49.07 -8.68 -6.87
CA PRO A 574 -47.72 -8.65 -6.30
C PRO A 574 -47.35 -7.35 -5.57
N ASP A 575 -48.19 -6.31 -5.66
CA ASP A 575 -47.81 -4.93 -5.37
C ASP A 575 -47.79 -4.55 -3.88
N GLY A 576 -48.19 -5.44 -2.97
CA GLY A 576 -48.24 -5.13 -1.54
C GLY A 576 -46.95 -5.36 -0.76
N PHE A 577 -46.36 -6.57 -0.84
CA PHE A 577 -45.39 -7.00 0.18
C PHE A 577 -44.31 -8.01 -0.26
N ASN A 578 -44.18 -8.37 -1.55
CA ASN A 578 -43.16 -9.33 -2.03
C ASN A 578 -43.09 -10.66 -1.23
N THR A 579 -44.14 -11.04 -0.49
CA THR A 579 -44.17 -12.29 0.27
C THR A 579 -44.51 -13.51 -0.59
N ILE A 580 -44.96 -13.29 -1.84
CA ILE A 580 -45.37 -14.34 -2.76
C ILE A 580 -44.59 -14.17 -4.08
N SER A 581 -43.64 -15.07 -4.32
CA SER A 581 -42.93 -15.16 -5.60
C SER A 581 -43.69 -16.12 -6.52
N PHE A 582 -44.29 -15.61 -7.59
CA PHE A 582 -44.92 -16.43 -8.60
C PHE A 582 -43.89 -16.94 -9.61
N THR A 583 -44.00 -18.20 -10.01
CA THR A 583 -43.30 -18.72 -11.19
C THR A 583 -43.85 -18.06 -12.46
N ARG A 584 -43.09 -18.08 -13.56
CA ARG A 584 -43.48 -17.44 -14.83
C ARG A 584 -44.85 -17.91 -15.38
N GLY A 585 -45.23 -19.16 -15.07
CA GLY A 585 -46.55 -19.70 -15.45
C GLY A 585 -47.67 -19.16 -14.56
N GLU A 586 -47.42 -19.02 -13.26
CA GLU A 586 -48.37 -18.48 -12.30
C GLU A 586 -48.58 -16.97 -12.49
N SER A 587 -47.54 -16.21 -12.82
CA SER A 587 -47.67 -14.79 -13.15
C SER A 587 -48.52 -14.59 -14.40
N MET A 588 -48.31 -15.41 -15.45
CA MET A 588 -49.11 -15.33 -16.68
C MET A 588 -50.57 -15.72 -16.43
N ALA A 589 -50.83 -16.72 -15.57
CA ALA A 589 -52.19 -17.08 -15.18
C ALA A 589 -52.86 -15.96 -14.35
N LEU A 590 -52.12 -15.33 -13.45
CA LEU A 590 -52.59 -14.19 -12.67
C LEU A 590 -52.90 -12.99 -13.58
N ASP A 591 -52.06 -12.68 -14.56
CA ASP A 591 -52.30 -11.59 -15.53
C ASP A 591 -53.56 -11.83 -16.36
N ILE A 592 -53.79 -13.08 -16.80
CA ILE A 592 -55.02 -13.46 -17.53
C ILE A 592 -56.24 -13.31 -16.63
N LEU A 593 -56.15 -13.78 -15.38
CA LEU A 593 -57.22 -13.65 -14.40
C LEU A 593 -57.51 -12.17 -14.08
N GLN A 594 -56.49 -11.36 -13.85
CA GLN A 594 -56.64 -9.91 -13.65
C GLN A 594 -57.24 -9.21 -14.86
N THR A 595 -56.93 -9.67 -16.09
CA THR A 595 -57.56 -9.10 -17.30
C THR A 595 -59.04 -9.44 -17.39
N VAL A 596 -59.43 -10.69 -17.08
CA VAL A 596 -60.82 -11.16 -17.15
C VAL A 596 -61.67 -10.54 -16.04
N TYR A 597 -61.16 -10.53 -14.81
CA TYR A 597 -61.89 -10.02 -13.64
C TYR A 597 -61.74 -8.51 -13.44
N GLY A 598 -60.64 -7.90 -13.91
CA GLY A 598 -60.39 -6.45 -13.81
C GLY A 598 -61.30 -5.59 -14.68
N LEU A 599 -62.02 -6.17 -15.64
CA LEU A 599 -63.13 -5.50 -16.34
C LEU A 599 -64.31 -5.22 -15.42
N THR A 600 -64.49 -6.01 -14.37
CA THR A 600 -65.65 -5.90 -13.45
C THR A 600 -65.38 -5.06 -12.22
N ASP A 601 -64.10 -4.87 -11.86
CA ASP A 601 -63.66 -3.96 -10.79
C ASP A 601 -63.03 -2.68 -11.35
N PHE A 602 -63.15 -2.43 -12.65
CA PHE A 602 -62.52 -1.33 -13.38
C PHE A 602 -60.98 -1.22 -13.22
N ASN A 603 -60.32 -2.17 -12.58
CA ASN A 603 -58.87 -2.22 -12.41
C ASN A 603 -58.09 -2.35 -13.72
N ILE A 604 -58.74 -2.72 -14.82
CA ILE A 604 -58.11 -2.65 -16.16
C ILE A 604 -57.69 -1.22 -16.55
N LEU A 605 -58.35 -0.21 -15.96
CA LEU A 605 -58.00 1.20 -16.14
C LEU A 605 -56.83 1.62 -15.25
N ASN A 606 -56.53 0.86 -14.18
CA ASN A 606 -55.37 1.06 -13.31
C ASN A 606 -54.07 0.57 -13.99
N ALA A 607 -53.76 1.12 -15.16
CA ALA A 607 -52.55 0.86 -15.91
C ALA A 607 -51.77 2.16 -16.12
N ASP A 608 -50.43 2.10 -16.00
CA ASP A 608 -49.57 3.27 -16.21
C ASP A 608 -49.69 3.87 -17.63
N SER A 609 -50.21 3.11 -18.61
CA SER A 609 -50.48 3.62 -19.96
C SER A 609 -51.79 4.42 -20.09
N LEU A 610 -52.70 4.26 -19.12
CA LEU A 610 -54.02 4.91 -19.07
C LEU A 610 -54.08 5.96 -17.96
N SER A 611 -52.98 6.21 -17.27
CA SER A 611 -52.92 7.18 -16.18
C SER A 611 -52.99 8.62 -16.72
N PHE A 612 -53.64 9.49 -15.96
CA PHE A 612 -53.78 10.91 -16.30
C PHE A 612 -53.78 11.77 -15.04
N CYS A 613 -53.48 13.06 -15.15
CA CYS A 613 -53.57 13.98 -14.03
C CYS A 613 -54.96 14.64 -13.94
N ILE A 614 -55.50 14.79 -12.72
CA ILE A 614 -56.88 15.28 -12.50
C ILE A 614 -56.97 16.81 -12.51
N LEU A 615 -56.06 17.49 -11.81
CA LEU A 615 -56.04 18.94 -11.65
C LEU A 615 -54.64 19.50 -11.92
N ASN A 616 -54.56 20.74 -12.39
CA ASN A 616 -53.30 21.49 -12.55
C ASN A 616 -52.67 21.96 -11.21
N GLN A 617 -53.14 21.43 -10.08
CA GLN A 617 -52.63 21.76 -8.75
C GLN A 617 -51.80 20.60 -8.23
N ASP A 618 -50.87 20.89 -7.32
CA ASP A 618 -50.01 19.89 -6.66
C ASP A 618 -50.86 18.97 -5.77
N LEU A 619 -51.47 17.95 -6.37
CA LEU A 619 -52.21 16.92 -5.67
C LEU A 619 -51.23 15.93 -5.06
N SER A 620 -51.36 15.72 -3.75
CA SER A 620 -50.67 14.66 -3.05
C SER A 620 -51.31 13.30 -3.37
N ILE A 621 -50.58 12.22 -3.07
CA ILE A 621 -51.12 10.85 -3.17
C ILE A 621 -52.40 10.70 -2.32
N LEU A 622 -52.48 11.41 -1.18
CA LEU A 622 -53.67 11.39 -0.33
C LEU A 622 -54.89 12.01 -1.02
N ASP A 623 -54.69 13.07 -1.79
CA ASP A 623 -55.78 13.72 -2.53
C ASP A 623 -56.32 12.80 -3.64
N LEU A 624 -55.46 12.03 -4.30
CA LEU A 624 -55.89 11.01 -5.26
C LEU A 624 -56.73 9.90 -4.61
N PHE A 625 -56.41 9.50 -3.38
CA PHE A 625 -57.24 8.56 -2.63
C PHE A 625 -58.63 9.14 -2.34
N MET A 626 -58.74 10.45 -2.09
CA MET A 626 -60.05 11.09 -1.90
C MET A 626 -60.93 11.00 -3.15
N PHE A 627 -60.37 11.09 -4.36
CA PHE A 627 -61.13 10.88 -5.60
C PHE A 627 -61.62 9.43 -5.74
N LYS A 628 -60.82 8.44 -5.35
CA LYS A 628 -61.28 7.02 -5.31
C LYS A 628 -62.42 6.82 -4.29
N TYR A 629 -62.33 7.45 -3.11
CA TYR A 629 -63.43 7.42 -2.14
C TYR A 629 -64.69 8.12 -2.66
N ALA A 630 -64.55 9.24 -3.37
CA ALA A 630 -65.67 9.94 -3.98
C ALA A 630 -66.37 9.08 -5.04
N THR A 631 -65.60 8.34 -5.85
CA THR A 631 -66.14 7.36 -6.83
C THR A 631 -66.92 6.25 -6.13
N THR A 632 -66.35 5.70 -5.04
CA THR A 632 -67.01 4.64 -4.25
C THR A 632 -68.31 5.16 -3.63
N LEU A 633 -68.30 6.38 -3.09
CA LEU A 633 -69.48 7.02 -2.51
C LEU A 633 -70.56 7.27 -3.59
N TYR A 634 -70.16 7.70 -4.78
CA TYR A 634 -71.06 7.87 -5.92
C TYR A 634 -71.77 6.55 -6.28
N ALA A 635 -71.02 5.45 -6.36
CA ALA A 635 -71.57 4.13 -6.61
C ALA A 635 -72.55 3.66 -5.51
N LEU A 636 -72.34 4.07 -4.24
CA LEU A 636 -73.27 3.78 -3.14
C LEU A 636 -74.56 4.62 -3.19
N CYS A 637 -74.53 5.78 -3.86
CA CYS A 637 -75.67 6.67 -3.97
C CYS A 637 -76.56 6.41 -5.20
N LEU A 638 -76.02 5.70 -6.21
CA LEU A 638 -76.78 5.16 -7.33
C LEU A 638 -77.57 3.93 -6.88
#